data_AF-A0A1X9ZB31-F1
#
_entry.id   AF-A0A1X9ZB31-F1
#
_cell.length_a   1.000
_cell.length_b   1.000
_cell.length_c   1.000
_cell.angle_alpha   90.00
_cell.angle_beta   90.00
_cell.angle_gamma   90.00
#
_symmetry.space_group_name_H-M   'P 1'
#
loop_
_entity.id
_entity.type
_entity.pdbx_description
1 polymer ?
#
loop_
_entity_poly.entity_id
_entity_poly.type
_entity_poly.pdbx_seq_one_letter_code
_entity_poly.pdbx_strand_id
1 'polypeptide(L)'
;MSLIILEGCNSQTLDLDKIDFNDNPHLEKLKISKVENQKGHWVLNQSGSDVGLSLSGVESSVQYTLRTPEELARVTFNNLPLDNIGAKLVAYKGKLAFARLSVDKSKTFDLFNHLKQMLGKPDQTFDNLAYDKNNAEVKLLETGLKGDVKIVKDEYDDEMIAYPYQNVWVKGNLIYQYTLVTAKDSFSNTLVIISKEALNDKIIFGYHNPEHDPILSKYAK
;
A
#
# COMPACT_ATOMS: atom_id res chain seq x y z
N MET A 1 -7.34 51.87 2.09
CA MET A 1 -7.02 50.79 3.05
C MET A 1 -6.66 49.56 2.24
N SER A 2 -5.37 49.23 2.18
CA SER A 2 -4.91 48.01 1.52
C SER A 2 -5.05 46.86 2.49
N LEU A 3 -5.90 45.90 2.15
CA LEU A 3 -6.07 44.65 2.87
C LEU A 3 -4.88 43.75 2.50
N ILE A 4 -3.87 43.70 3.36
CA ILE A 4 -2.79 42.71 3.26
C ILE A 4 -3.38 41.39 3.77
N ILE A 5 -3.78 40.52 2.84
CA ILE A 5 -4.11 39.13 3.16
C ILE A 5 -2.77 38.44 3.44
N LEU A 6 -2.46 38.24 4.72
CA LEU A 6 -1.46 37.28 5.13
C LEU A 6 -1.99 35.90 4.76
N GLU A 7 -1.60 35.38 3.59
CA GLU A 7 -1.67 33.95 3.34
C GLU A 7 -0.73 33.28 4.34
N GLY A 8 -1.33 32.85 5.46
CA GLY A 8 -0.67 32.00 6.42
C GLY A 8 -0.10 30.80 5.69
N CYS A 9 1.15 30.47 6.01
CA CYS A 9 1.86 29.31 5.51
C CYS A 9 1.21 28.04 6.07
N ASN A 10 -0.01 27.73 5.65
CA ASN A 10 -0.68 26.48 5.99
C ASN A 10 0.04 25.40 5.19
N SER A 11 0.89 24.63 5.86
CA SER A 11 1.42 23.40 5.30
C SER A 11 0.24 22.52 4.92
N GLN A 12 -0.04 22.42 3.61
CA GLN A 12 -1.13 21.61 3.10
C GLN A 12 -0.85 20.15 3.45
N THR A 13 -1.64 19.60 4.39
CA THR A 13 -1.66 18.16 4.67
C THR A 13 -2.62 17.50 3.69
N LEU A 14 -2.16 16.47 3.01
CA LEU A 14 -2.94 15.66 2.08
C LEU A 14 -3.39 14.36 2.76
N ASP A 15 -4.69 14.19 2.90
CA ASP A 15 -5.27 12.93 3.36
C ASP A 15 -5.64 12.07 2.15
N LEU A 16 -4.88 10.99 1.95
CA LEU A 16 -5.03 10.08 0.81
C LEU A 16 -6.36 9.33 0.80
N ASP A 17 -7.03 9.22 1.95
CA ASP A 17 -8.35 8.58 2.06
C ASP A 17 -9.47 9.44 1.45
N LYS A 18 -9.21 10.75 1.27
CA LYS A 18 -10.16 11.72 0.72
C LYS A 18 -9.88 12.07 -0.75
N ILE A 19 -8.86 11.47 -1.36
CA ILE A 19 -8.51 11.75 -2.75
C ILE A 19 -9.41 10.97 -3.68
N ASP A 20 -9.98 11.67 -4.67
CA ASP A 20 -10.51 10.99 -5.84
C ASP A 20 -9.35 10.58 -6.75
N PHE A 21 -9.13 9.27 -6.88
CA PHE A 21 -8.11 8.71 -7.78
C PHE A 21 -8.44 8.95 -9.27
N ASN A 22 -9.60 9.52 -9.59
CA ASN A 22 -9.92 9.98 -10.94
C ASN A 22 -9.44 11.41 -11.22
N ASP A 23 -9.03 12.15 -10.19
CA ASP A 23 -8.60 13.55 -10.29
C ASP A 23 -7.08 13.70 -10.11
N ASN A 24 -6.59 14.90 -10.46
CA ASN A 24 -5.19 15.25 -10.23
C ASN A 24 -4.97 15.56 -8.73
N PRO A 25 -4.19 14.75 -8.01
CA PRO A 25 -3.91 14.97 -6.59
C PRO A 25 -3.03 16.21 -6.31
N HIS A 26 -2.49 16.87 -7.34
CA HIS A 26 -1.57 18.01 -7.22
C HIS A 26 -0.36 17.73 -6.30
N LEU A 27 0.24 16.54 -6.41
CA LEU A 27 1.34 16.08 -5.55
C LEU A 27 2.58 16.99 -5.62
N GLU A 28 2.75 17.74 -6.72
CA GLU A 28 3.81 18.75 -6.87
C GLU A 28 3.79 19.81 -5.76
N LYS A 29 2.63 20.05 -5.14
CA LYS A 29 2.48 21.03 -4.04
C LYS A 29 3.05 20.55 -2.71
N LEU A 30 3.32 19.24 -2.56
CA LEU A 30 3.78 18.64 -1.30
C LEU A 30 5.28 18.85 -1.02
N LYS A 31 6.03 19.49 -1.93
CA LYS A 31 7.48 19.75 -1.80
C LYS A 31 8.29 18.48 -1.47
N ILE A 32 8.02 17.40 -2.20
CA ILE A 32 8.69 16.11 -2.02
C ILE A 32 10.08 16.16 -2.67
N SER A 33 11.12 15.77 -1.94
CA SER A 33 12.52 15.84 -2.37
C SER A 33 12.87 14.85 -3.47
N LYS A 34 12.21 13.69 -3.49
CA LYS A 34 12.45 12.64 -4.48
C LYS A 34 11.28 12.50 -5.45
N VAL A 35 11.43 13.10 -6.62
CA VAL A 35 10.49 13.02 -7.74
C VAL A 35 11.21 12.45 -8.96
N GLU A 36 10.70 11.35 -9.51
CA GLU A 36 11.28 10.65 -10.65
C GLU A 36 10.26 10.52 -11.79
N ASN A 37 10.62 10.98 -12.98
CA ASN A 37 9.85 10.67 -14.19
C ASN A 37 10.29 9.30 -14.69
N GLN A 38 9.36 8.35 -14.79
CA GLN A 38 9.63 7.04 -15.36
C GLN A 38 8.93 6.94 -16.72
N LYS A 39 9.72 6.63 -17.75
CA LYS A 39 9.21 6.24 -19.07
C LYS A 39 9.34 4.72 -19.21
N GLY A 40 8.23 4.08 -19.56
CA GLY A 40 8.10 2.63 -19.59
C GLY A 40 7.89 2.00 -18.21
N HIS A 41 7.99 0.68 -18.18
CA HIS A 41 7.91 -0.19 -17.03
C HIS A 41 9.13 -1.11 -16.99
N TRP A 42 9.47 -1.61 -15.80
CA TRP A 42 10.60 -2.52 -15.63
C TRP A 42 10.26 -3.92 -16.14
N VAL A 43 11.18 -4.53 -16.88
CA VAL A 43 11.12 -5.92 -17.32
C VAL A 43 12.40 -6.64 -16.91
N LEU A 44 12.29 -7.94 -16.64
CA LEU A 44 13.45 -8.80 -16.41
C LEU A 44 14.18 -8.99 -17.74
N ASN A 45 15.45 -8.58 -17.78
CA ASN A 45 16.35 -8.89 -18.87
C ASN A 45 17.12 -10.16 -18.50
N GLN A 46 16.71 -11.30 -19.07
CA GLN A 46 17.43 -12.57 -18.95
C GLN A 46 18.27 -12.78 -20.21
N SER A 47 19.47 -12.19 -20.22
CA SER A 47 20.47 -12.44 -21.26
C SER A 47 21.62 -13.25 -20.67
N GLY A 48 21.63 -14.57 -20.91
CA GLY A 48 22.69 -15.47 -20.42
C GLY A 48 22.61 -15.73 -18.91
N SER A 49 23.74 -15.65 -18.20
CA SER A 49 23.85 -15.91 -16.76
C SER A 49 23.50 -14.71 -15.87
N ASP A 50 23.31 -13.51 -16.46
CA ASP A 50 23.04 -12.29 -15.70
C ASP A 50 21.54 -11.94 -15.76
N VAL A 51 20.94 -11.82 -14.58
CA VAL A 51 19.57 -11.32 -14.42
C VAL A 51 19.64 -9.82 -14.18
N GLY A 52 19.23 -9.03 -15.18
CA GLY A 52 19.17 -7.57 -15.12
C GLY A 52 17.75 -7.03 -15.16
N LEU A 53 17.60 -5.72 -14.98
CA LEU A 53 16.36 -4.99 -15.21
C LEU A 53 16.55 -3.98 -16.33
N SER A 54 15.60 -3.92 -17.26
CA SER A 54 15.55 -2.89 -18.30
C SER A 54 14.18 -2.21 -18.29
N LEU A 55 14.13 -0.95 -18.74
CA LEU A 55 12.87 -0.25 -19.00
C LEU A 55 12.37 -0.58 -20.41
N SER A 56 11.09 -0.89 -20.52
CA SER A 56 10.39 -1.17 -21.77
C SER A 56 9.06 -0.41 -21.83
N GLY A 57 8.51 -0.17 -23.00
CA GLY A 57 7.23 0.54 -23.17
C GLY A 57 7.35 2.05 -23.38
N VAL A 58 6.20 2.71 -23.54
CA VAL A 58 6.09 4.14 -23.92
C VAL A 58 5.35 4.98 -22.89
N GLU A 59 4.73 4.34 -21.91
CA GLU A 59 3.94 4.94 -20.85
C GLU A 59 4.81 5.88 -20.01
N SER A 60 4.24 6.94 -19.46
CA SER A 60 4.98 7.90 -18.63
C SER A 60 4.27 8.12 -17.32
N SER A 61 5.02 7.99 -16.22
CA SER A 61 4.52 8.22 -14.87
C SER A 61 5.48 9.11 -14.08
N VAL A 62 4.96 9.73 -13.02
CA VAL A 62 5.76 10.52 -12.08
C VAL A 62 5.66 9.88 -10.71
N GLN A 63 6.80 9.49 -10.17
CA GLN A 63 6.90 8.82 -8.88
C GLN A 63 7.36 9.82 -7.83
N TYR A 64 6.63 9.91 -6.74
CA TYR A 64 6.93 10.74 -5.58
C TYR A 64 7.26 9.82 -4.42
N THR A 65 8.48 9.92 -3.90
CA THR A 65 8.91 9.10 -2.76
C THR A 65 9.11 10.00 -1.54
N LEU A 66 8.27 9.80 -0.53
CA LEU A 66 8.34 10.49 0.75
C LEU A 66 9.23 9.69 1.69
N ARG A 67 10.28 10.32 2.23
CA ARG A 67 11.30 9.67 3.06
C ARG A 67 11.66 10.46 4.31
N THR A 68 11.49 11.78 4.30
CA THR A 68 11.83 12.61 5.46
C THR A 68 10.64 12.72 6.43
N PRO A 69 10.88 12.91 7.74
CA PRO A 69 9.80 13.17 8.69
C PRO A 69 8.92 14.36 8.28
N GLU A 70 9.51 15.41 7.71
CA GLU A 70 8.79 16.60 7.25
C GLU A 70 7.88 16.33 6.05
N GLU A 71 8.29 15.44 5.14
CA GLU A 71 7.45 15.00 4.02
C GLU A 71 6.31 14.11 4.51
N LEU A 72 6.62 13.16 5.38
CA LEU A 72 5.64 12.21 5.92
C LEU A 72 4.58 12.91 6.76
N ALA A 73 4.93 13.96 7.50
CA ALA A 73 3.97 14.77 8.25
C ALA A 73 2.94 15.51 7.36
N ARG A 74 3.22 15.64 6.05
CA ARG A 74 2.31 16.27 5.09
C ARG A 74 1.30 15.30 4.48
N VAL A 75 1.40 14.01 4.76
CA VAL A 75 0.51 13.01 4.19
C VAL A 75 -0.08 12.15 5.30
N THR A 76 -1.36 11.87 5.20
CA THR A 76 -2.08 10.97 6.10
C THR A 76 -2.97 10.02 5.30
N PHE A 77 -3.52 9.02 5.98
CA PHE A 77 -4.60 8.21 5.46
C PHE A 77 -5.68 8.09 6.53
N ASN A 78 -6.88 8.62 6.27
CA ASN A 78 -7.94 8.78 7.26
C ASN A 78 -7.48 9.60 8.48
N ASN A 79 -6.71 10.67 8.22
CA ASN A 79 -6.01 11.46 9.24
C ASN A 79 -5.05 10.67 10.15
N LEU A 80 -4.76 9.39 9.84
CA LEU A 80 -3.76 8.61 10.55
C LEU A 80 -2.35 9.02 10.06
N PRO A 81 -1.41 9.26 10.98
CA PRO A 81 -0.04 9.60 10.61
C PRO A 81 0.66 8.41 9.93
N LEU A 82 1.56 8.69 9.00
CA LEU A 82 2.38 7.67 8.35
C LEU A 82 3.55 7.23 9.24
N ASP A 83 3.97 5.98 9.09
CA ASP A 83 5.20 5.45 9.70
C ASP A 83 6.44 5.97 8.95
N ASN A 84 7.60 5.86 9.59
CA ASN A 84 8.88 6.35 9.09
C ASN A 84 9.50 5.49 7.95
N ILE A 85 8.85 4.40 7.55
CA ILE A 85 9.27 3.51 6.45
C ILE A 85 9.21 4.22 5.09
N GLY A 86 8.46 5.33 5.01
CA GLY A 86 8.29 6.12 3.80
C GLY A 86 6.99 5.79 3.06
N ALA A 87 6.65 6.62 2.09
CA ALA A 87 5.52 6.41 1.20
C ALA A 87 5.91 6.63 -0.26
N LYS A 88 5.21 5.96 -1.17
CA LYS A 88 5.38 6.09 -2.61
C LYS A 88 4.04 6.39 -3.25
N LEU A 89 3.96 7.51 -3.95
CA LEU A 89 2.79 7.90 -4.73
C LEU A 89 3.19 7.95 -6.21
N VAL A 90 2.30 7.52 -7.10
CA VAL A 90 2.56 7.55 -8.55
C VAL A 90 1.41 8.22 -9.25
N ALA A 91 1.73 9.30 -9.96
CA ALA A 91 0.82 9.96 -10.89
C ALA A 91 0.97 9.35 -12.28
N TYR A 92 -0.15 9.02 -12.91
CA TYR A 92 -0.21 8.47 -14.27
C TYR A 92 -1.41 9.06 -15.01
N LYS A 93 -1.19 9.51 -16.25
CA LYS A 93 -2.22 10.18 -17.07
C LYS A 93 -2.96 11.31 -16.32
N GLY A 94 -2.21 12.07 -15.51
CA GLY A 94 -2.73 13.20 -14.72
C GLY A 94 -3.53 12.83 -13.48
N LYS A 95 -3.56 11.55 -13.08
CA LYS A 95 -4.34 11.03 -11.95
C LYS A 95 -3.46 10.33 -10.93
N LEU A 96 -3.89 10.25 -9.67
CA LEU A 96 -3.26 9.35 -8.71
C LEU A 96 -3.59 7.91 -9.12
N ALA A 97 -2.58 7.14 -9.50
CA ALA A 97 -2.80 5.78 -9.98
C ALA A 97 -2.26 4.72 -9.02
N PHE A 98 -1.39 5.12 -8.09
CA PHE A 98 -0.91 4.25 -7.04
C PHE A 98 -0.44 4.99 -5.81
N ALA A 99 -0.66 4.35 -4.66
CA ALA A 99 -0.09 4.72 -3.38
C ALA A 99 0.39 3.46 -2.66
N ARG A 100 1.59 3.51 -2.09
CA ARG A 100 2.07 2.57 -1.09
C ARG A 100 2.48 3.35 0.15
N LEU A 101 1.89 3.00 1.29
CA LEU A 101 2.14 3.65 2.56
C LEU A 101 2.03 2.65 3.72
N SER A 102 2.57 3.06 4.86
CA SER A 102 2.34 2.42 6.15
C SER A 102 1.87 3.51 7.11
N VAL A 103 0.81 3.28 7.86
CA VAL A 103 0.46 4.16 8.99
C VAL A 103 1.30 3.79 10.21
N ASP A 104 1.44 4.73 11.14
CA ASP A 104 2.11 4.53 12.43
C ASP A 104 1.70 3.18 13.06
N LYS A 105 2.68 2.45 13.61
CA LYS A 105 2.48 1.10 14.13
C LYS A 105 1.39 1.03 15.21
N SER A 106 1.27 2.07 16.04
CA SER A 106 0.21 2.18 17.06
C SER A 106 -1.20 2.33 16.45
N LYS A 107 -1.28 2.67 15.17
CA LYS A 107 -2.50 2.87 14.37
C LYS A 107 -2.80 1.74 13.40
N THR A 108 -2.04 0.64 13.46
CA THR A 108 -2.19 -0.51 12.56
C THR A 108 -3.61 -1.07 12.52
N PHE A 109 -4.26 -1.25 13.67
CA PHE A 109 -5.62 -1.79 13.75
C PHE A 109 -6.69 -0.71 13.51
N ASP A 110 -6.40 0.55 13.82
CA ASP A 110 -7.26 1.68 13.46
C ASP A 110 -7.42 1.75 11.93
N LEU A 111 -6.32 1.60 11.18
CA LEU A 111 -6.35 1.51 9.71
C LEU A 111 -7.16 0.30 9.23
N PHE A 112 -6.89 -0.90 9.77
CA PHE A 112 -7.60 -2.10 9.32
C PHE A 112 -9.11 -1.99 9.54
N ASN A 113 -9.52 -1.49 10.70
CA ASN A 113 -10.93 -1.28 11.02
C ASN A 113 -11.58 -0.23 10.11
N HIS A 114 -10.88 0.87 9.82
CA HIS A 114 -11.35 1.87 8.86
C HIS A 114 -11.55 1.26 7.46
N LEU A 115 -10.60 0.48 6.96
CA LEU A 115 -10.72 -0.20 5.66
C LEU A 115 -11.93 -1.15 5.64
N LYS A 116 -12.17 -1.93 6.70
CA LYS A 116 -13.37 -2.78 6.81
C LYS A 116 -14.67 -1.95 6.79
N GLN A 117 -14.69 -0.80 7.47
CA GLN A 117 -15.87 0.07 7.49
C GLN A 117 -16.13 0.72 6.12
N MET A 118 -15.07 1.22 5.48
CA MET A 118 -15.14 1.90 4.19
C MET A 118 -15.42 0.94 3.02
N LEU A 119 -14.77 -0.22 3.02
CA LEU A 119 -14.75 -1.15 1.87
C LEU A 119 -15.61 -2.39 2.11
N GLY A 120 -16.08 -2.64 3.33
CA GLY A 120 -16.83 -3.85 3.67
C GLY A 120 -15.94 -5.10 3.72
N LYS A 121 -16.50 -6.26 3.35
CA LYS A 121 -15.78 -7.54 3.36
C LYS A 121 -14.71 -7.58 2.25
N PRO A 122 -13.49 -8.08 2.53
CA PRO A 122 -12.47 -8.33 1.49
C PRO A 122 -12.96 -9.32 0.42
N ASP A 123 -12.49 -9.14 -0.81
CA ASP A 123 -12.67 -10.08 -1.91
C ASP A 123 -11.70 -11.27 -1.80
N GLN A 124 -10.57 -11.07 -1.12
CA GLN A 124 -9.61 -12.13 -0.77
C GLN A 124 -9.01 -11.87 0.60
N THR A 125 -8.75 -12.96 1.30
CA THR A 125 -7.85 -12.99 2.44
C THR A 125 -6.84 -14.12 2.22
N PHE A 126 -5.59 -13.91 2.63
CA PHE A 126 -4.58 -14.96 2.77
C PHE A 126 -4.18 -15.05 4.24
N ASP A 127 -4.26 -16.25 4.85
CA ASP A 127 -4.63 -16.25 6.28
C ASP A 127 -3.84 -17.18 7.21
N ASN A 128 -2.98 -18.09 6.76
CA ASN A 128 -2.58 -19.19 7.65
C ASN A 128 -1.09 -19.22 8.00
N LEU A 129 -0.81 -19.41 9.29
CA LEU A 129 0.50 -19.75 9.86
C LEU A 129 0.36 -21.06 10.65
N ALA A 130 1.41 -21.88 10.75
CA ALA A 130 1.40 -23.05 11.61
C ALA A 130 1.17 -22.66 13.08
N TYR A 131 0.27 -23.36 13.77
CA TYR A 131 0.01 -23.09 15.17
C TYR A 131 1.10 -23.69 16.06
N ASP A 132 1.82 -22.82 16.77
CA ASP A 132 2.71 -23.19 17.87
C ASP A 132 2.52 -22.21 19.02
N LYS A 133 1.93 -22.68 20.12
CA LYS A 133 1.70 -21.90 21.34
C LYS A 133 2.96 -21.30 21.96
N ASN A 134 4.15 -21.80 21.61
CA ASN A 134 5.43 -21.27 22.08
C ASN A 134 6.01 -20.21 21.14
N ASN A 135 5.53 -20.13 19.90
CA ASN A 135 5.95 -19.15 18.91
C ASN A 135 5.52 -17.74 19.35
N ALA A 136 6.46 -16.80 19.33
CA ALA A 136 6.23 -15.41 19.72
C ALA A 136 5.23 -14.69 18.81
N GLU A 137 5.25 -14.99 17.51
CA GLU A 137 4.30 -14.44 16.52
C GLU A 137 2.88 -14.94 16.80
N VAL A 138 2.70 -16.23 17.09
CA VAL A 138 1.38 -16.80 17.44
C VAL A 138 0.82 -16.13 18.69
N LYS A 139 1.63 -15.97 19.75
CA LYS A 139 1.21 -15.27 20.97
C LYS A 139 0.84 -13.81 20.70
N LEU A 140 1.62 -13.13 19.85
CA LEU A 140 1.37 -11.75 19.46
C LEU A 140 0.03 -11.64 18.71
N LEU A 141 -0.24 -12.55 17.78
CA LEU A 141 -1.50 -12.65 17.03
C LEU A 141 -2.69 -12.88 17.94
N GLU A 142 -2.64 -13.90 18.81
CA GLU A 142 -3.72 -14.20 19.76
C GLU A 142 -4.04 -13.03 20.70
N THR A 143 -3.00 -12.28 21.10
CA THR A 143 -3.16 -11.12 22.00
C THR A 143 -3.67 -9.89 21.25
N GLY A 144 -3.10 -9.57 20.08
CA GLY A 144 -3.35 -8.33 19.36
C GLY A 144 -4.58 -8.34 18.44
N LEU A 145 -5.00 -9.52 17.98
CA LEU A 145 -6.14 -9.72 17.07
C LEU A 145 -7.26 -10.53 17.73
N LYS A 146 -7.47 -10.33 19.03
CA LYS A 146 -8.45 -11.11 19.80
C LYS A 146 -9.85 -11.04 19.16
N GLY A 147 -10.33 -12.17 18.66
CA GLY A 147 -11.63 -12.32 17.97
C GLY A 147 -11.55 -12.39 16.44
N ASP A 148 -10.45 -11.93 15.85
CA ASP A 148 -10.15 -12.01 14.41
C ASP A 148 -9.16 -13.16 14.09
N VAL A 149 -8.75 -13.92 15.10
CA VAL A 149 -7.92 -15.12 15.00
C VAL A 149 -8.76 -16.37 15.23
N LYS A 150 -8.52 -17.41 14.43
CA LYS A 150 -9.13 -18.74 14.61
C LYS A 150 -8.08 -19.83 14.50
N ILE A 151 -8.18 -20.86 15.32
CA ILE A 151 -7.45 -22.10 15.07
C ILE A 151 -8.26 -22.91 14.07
N VAL A 152 -7.64 -23.25 12.94
CA VAL A 152 -8.20 -24.08 11.87
C VAL A 152 -7.30 -25.28 11.65
N LYS A 153 -7.77 -26.28 10.89
CA LYS A 153 -6.95 -27.41 10.46
C LYS A 153 -6.71 -27.35 8.97
N ASP A 154 -5.52 -27.75 8.54
CA ASP A 154 -5.21 -27.93 7.13
C ASP A 154 -5.67 -29.29 6.59
N GLU A 155 -5.27 -29.64 5.36
CA GLU A 155 -5.61 -30.90 4.70
C GLU A 155 -4.92 -32.14 5.31
N TYR A 156 -3.94 -31.95 6.20
CA TYR A 156 -3.20 -32.99 6.92
C TYR A 156 -3.57 -33.06 8.42
N ASP A 157 -4.66 -32.41 8.83
CA ASP A 157 -5.12 -32.29 10.23
C ASP A 157 -4.19 -31.46 11.15
N ASP A 158 -3.21 -30.74 10.59
CA ASP A 158 -2.29 -29.89 11.36
C ASP A 158 -3.00 -28.60 11.81
N GLU A 159 -2.76 -28.19 13.06
CA GLU A 159 -3.33 -26.96 13.60
C GLU A 159 -2.65 -25.72 12.99
N MET A 160 -3.47 -24.81 12.47
CA MET A 160 -3.06 -23.56 11.86
C MET A 160 -3.76 -22.40 12.57
N ILE A 161 -3.08 -21.27 12.67
CA ILE A 161 -3.68 -20.00 13.06
C ILE A 161 -4.11 -19.25 11.79
N ALA A 162 -5.42 -19.04 11.66
CA ALA A 162 -6.04 -18.22 10.63
C ALA A 162 -6.22 -16.78 11.13
N TYR A 163 -5.71 -15.80 10.39
CA TYR A 163 -5.77 -14.38 10.73
C TYR A 163 -5.73 -13.51 9.46
N PRO A 164 -6.17 -12.23 9.52
CA PRO A 164 -6.22 -11.36 8.35
C PRO A 164 -4.83 -10.83 7.95
N TYR A 165 -3.88 -11.72 7.63
CA TYR A 165 -2.52 -11.35 7.23
C TYR A 165 -2.54 -10.43 6.00
N GLN A 166 -3.23 -10.84 4.95
CA GLN A 166 -3.34 -10.04 3.74
C GLN A 166 -4.78 -9.99 3.24
N ASN A 167 -5.27 -8.79 2.98
CA ASN A 167 -6.65 -8.55 2.57
C ASN A 167 -6.67 -7.70 1.30
N VAL A 168 -7.50 -8.12 0.33
CA VAL A 168 -7.67 -7.39 -0.93
C VAL A 168 -9.13 -7.01 -1.10
N TRP A 169 -9.38 -5.74 -1.42
CA TRP A 169 -10.68 -5.22 -1.83
C TRP A 169 -10.59 -4.64 -3.23
N VAL A 170 -11.60 -4.90 -4.04
CA VAL A 170 -11.77 -4.31 -5.37
C VAL A 170 -13.02 -3.43 -5.38
N LYS A 171 -12.82 -2.11 -5.46
CA LYS A 171 -13.91 -1.14 -5.52
C LYS A 171 -13.82 -0.32 -6.80
N GLY A 172 -14.73 -0.60 -7.73
CA GLY A 172 -14.74 0.07 -9.04
C GLY A 172 -13.42 -0.14 -9.78
N ASN A 173 -12.70 0.96 -10.03
CA ASN A 173 -11.39 0.99 -10.69
C ASN A 173 -10.22 0.69 -9.72
N LEU A 174 -10.43 0.72 -8.40
CA LEU A 174 -9.35 0.61 -7.43
C LEU A 174 -9.24 -0.78 -6.82
N ILE A 175 -8.00 -1.17 -6.54
CA ILE A 175 -7.64 -2.34 -5.75
C ILE A 175 -6.91 -1.83 -4.51
N TYR A 176 -7.40 -2.22 -3.34
CA TYR A 176 -6.78 -1.96 -2.04
C TYR A 176 -6.20 -3.26 -1.53
N GLN A 177 -4.92 -3.27 -1.19
CA GLN A 177 -4.23 -4.41 -0.62
C GLN A 177 -3.62 -3.98 0.71
N TYR A 178 -4.18 -4.52 1.79
CA TYR A 178 -3.66 -4.36 3.13
C TYR A 178 -2.87 -5.60 3.51
N THR A 179 -1.66 -5.40 4.03
CA THR A 179 -0.84 -6.45 4.64
C THR A 179 -0.56 -6.08 6.08
N LEU A 180 -0.96 -6.95 7.00
CA LEU A 180 -0.53 -6.92 8.39
C LEU A 180 0.90 -7.46 8.46
N VAL A 181 1.83 -6.63 8.94
CA VAL A 181 3.23 -7.02 9.09
C VAL A 181 3.49 -7.33 10.55
N THR A 182 3.93 -8.55 10.84
CA THR A 182 4.37 -8.96 12.17
C THR A 182 5.85 -8.63 12.35
N ALA A 183 6.17 -7.89 13.41
CA ALA A 183 7.52 -7.73 13.92
C ALA A 183 7.66 -8.51 15.23
N LYS A 184 8.87 -8.56 15.80
CA LYS A 184 9.19 -9.37 16.99
C LYS A 184 8.24 -9.16 18.17
N ASP A 185 7.74 -7.94 18.35
CA ASP A 185 6.95 -7.50 19.51
C ASP A 185 5.82 -6.52 19.15
N SER A 186 5.57 -6.32 17.85
CA SER A 186 4.67 -5.27 17.39
C SER A 186 4.06 -5.61 16.04
N PHE A 187 2.92 -4.98 15.76
CA PHE A 187 2.31 -4.99 14.44
C PHE A 187 2.67 -3.71 13.68
N SER A 188 2.87 -3.87 12.39
CA SER A 188 2.91 -2.80 11.41
C SER A 188 1.96 -3.16 10.27
N ASN A 189 1.90 -2.31 9.26
CA ASN A 189 1.00 -2.48 8.14
C ASN A 189 1.67 -1.98 6.87
N THR A 190 1.16 -2.44 5.74
CA THR A 190 1.36 -1.81 4.44
C THR A 190 0.02 -1.75 3.75
N LEU A 191 -0.34 -0.57 3.27
CA LEU A 191 -1.46 -0.35 2.37
C LEU A 191 -0.93 -0.02 0.99
N VAL A 192 -1.35 -0.81 0.01
CA VAL A 192 -1.19 -0.53 -1.42
C VAL A 192 -2.56 -0.21 -1.99
N ILE A 193 -2.65 0.89 -2.71
CA ILE A 193 -3.83 1.28 -3.49
C ILE A 193 -3.37 1.44 -4.92
N ILE A 194 -4.06 0.82 -5.87
CA ILE A 194 -3.69 0.82 -7.28
C ILE A 194 -4.94 0.89 -8.16
N SER A 195 -4.90 1.70 -9.22
CA SER A 195 -5.91 1.65 -10.26
C SER A 195 -5.70 0.44 -11.18
N LYS A 196 -6.79 -0.15 -11.68
CA LYS A 196 -6.72 -1.25 -12.65
C LYS A 196 -5.99 -0.84 -13.93
N GLU A 197 -6.13 0.42 -14.33
CA GLU A 197 -5.39 0.97 -15.47
C GLU A 197 -3.87 0.94 -15.22
N ALA A 198 -3.40 1.40 -14.06
CA ALA A 198 -1.97 1.33 -13.74
C ALA A 198 -1.46 -0.11 -13.53
N LEU A 199 -2.33 -1.02 -13.09
CA LEU A 199 -2.02 -2.46 -13.03
C LEU A 199 -1.72 -3.00 -14.42
N ASN A 200 -2.64 -2.77 -15.36
CA ASN A 200 -2.58 -3.29 -16.72
C ASN A 200 -1.44 -2.67 -17.53
N ASP A 201 -1.22 -1.36 -17.36
CA ASP A 201 -0.17 -0.61 -18.04
C ASP A 201 1.21 -0.77 -17.35
N LYS A 202 1.32 -1.63 -16.33
CA LYS A 202 2.54 -2.00 -15.60
C LYS A 202 3.28 -0.82 -14.94
N ILE A 203 2.56 0.26 -14.60
CA ILE A 203 3.13 1.57 -14.21
C ILE A 203 3.88 1.55 -12.87
N ILE A 204 3.49 0.68 -11.97
CA ILE A 204 3.92 0.67 -10.56
C ILE A 204 4.93 -0.41 -10.23
N PHE A 205 5.13 -1.33 -11.17
CA PHE A 205 5.94 -2.50 -10.94
C PHE A 205 7.41 -2.17 -11.17
N GLY A 206 8.22 -2.56 -10.18
CA GLY A 206 9.62 -2.88 -10.43
C GLY A 206 9.70 -4.20 -11.20
N TYR A 207 10.43 -5.17 -10.65
CA TYR A 207 10.69 -6.47 -11.29
C TYR A 207 9.49 -7.45 -11.37
N HIS A 208 8.31 -7.10 -10.85
CA HIS A 208 7.15 -7.99 -10.76
C HIS A 208 6.21 -7.81 -11.96
N ASN A 209 6.01 -8.85 -12.79
CA ASN A 209 5.00 -8.80 -13.86
C ASN A 209 3.60 -8.96 -13.22
N PRO A 210 2.65 -8.01 -13.39
CA PRO A 210 1.29 -8.15 -12.84
C PRO A 210 0.63 -9.45 -13.25
N GLU A 211 0.84 -9.91 -14.48
CA GLU A 211 0.29 -11.18 -15.01
C GLU A 211 0.78 -12.43 -14.27
N HIS A 212 1.89 -12.32 -13.51
CA HIS A 212 2.47 -13.40 -12.72
C HIS A 212 2.46 -13.11 -11.22
N ASP A 213 1.85 -12.00 -10.80
CA ASP A 213 1.73 -11.67 -9.38
C ASP A 213 0.72 -12.65 -8.73
N PRO A 214 1.09 -13.35 -7.64
CA PRO A 214 0.24 -14.37 -7.02
C PRO A 214 -1.09 -13.82 -6.49
N ILE A 215 -1.22 -12.50 -6.37
CA ILE A 215 -2.35 -11.83 -5.73
C ILE A 215 -3.07 -10.92 -6.71
N LEU A 216 -2.30 -10.16 -7.51
CA LEU A 216 -2.82 -9.14 -8.43
C LEU A 216 -3.10 -9.67 -9.83
N SER A 217 -2.52 -10.79 -10.27
CA SER A 217 -2.66 -11.31 -11.65
C SER A 217 -4.09 -11.52 -12.09
N LYS A 218 -4.96 -12.02 -11.19
CA LYS A 218 -6.38 -12.22 -11.50
C LYS A 218 -7.18 -10.93 -11.72
N TYR A 219 -6.60 -9.79 -11.36
CA TYR A 219 -7.18 -8.47 -11.58
C TYR A 219 -6.56 -7.75 -12.77
N ALA A 220 -5.43 -8.25 -13.30
CA ALA A 220 -4.87 -7.81 -14.57
C ALA A 220 -5.77 -8.32 -15.71
N LYS A 221 -6.09 -7.45 -16.67
CA LYS A 221 -7.02 -7.71 -17.77
C LYS A 221 -6.55 -7.09 -19.07
#